data_AF-A0A0F9LS44-F1
#
_entry.id   AF-A0A0F9LS44-F1
#
_cell.length_a   1.000
_cell.length_b   1.000
_cell.length_c   1.000
_cell.angle_alpha   90.00
_cell.angle_beta   90.00
_cell.angle_gamma   90.00
#
_symmetry.space_group_name_H-M   'P 1'
#
loop_
_entity.id
_entity.type
_entity.pdbx_description
1 polymer ?
#
loop_
_entity_poly.entity_id
_entity_poly.type
_entity_poly.pdbx_seq_one_letter_code
_entity_poly.pdbx_strand_id
1 'polypeptide(L)'
;MDESVITINSGKINEYLHHIDLKGFGTTRMLSVILGVFDGYSILIDCGTSLDIKKALRYFKRHQIPLSSFKYLITSHHHADH
;
A
#
# COMPACT_ATOMS: atom_id res chain seq x y z
N MET A 1 12.08 -0.86 22.53
CA MET A 1 11.63 -0.97 21.12
C MET A 1 10.91 -2.29 21.04
N ASP A 2 9.62 -2.26 20.76
CA ASP A 2 8.81 -3.48 20.70
C ASP A 2 9.19 -4.22 19.40
N GLU A 3 9.72 -5.44 19.50
CA GLU A 3 10.16 -6.27 18.36
C GLU A 3 8.98 -6.75 17.49
N SER A 4 7.76 -6.30 17.79
CA SER A 4 6.48 -6.69 17.19
C SER A 4 6.16 -6.04 15.85
N VAL A 5 7.00 -5.13 15.32
CA VAL A 5 6.67 -4.28 14.15
C VAL A 5 7.13 -4.87 12.79
N ILE A 6 7.59 -6.13 12.75
CA ILE A 6 7.83 -6.80 11.46
C ILE A 6 6.55 -7.53 11.05
N THR A 7 5.79 -6.93 10.13
CA THR A 7 4.58 -7.54 9.56
C THR A 7 4.73 -7.83 8.07
N ILE A 8 4.22 -8.99 7.68
CA ILE A 8 4.14 -9.47 6.30
C ILE A 8 2.69 -9.49 5.78
N ASN A 9 1.73 -9.09 6.62
CA ASN A 9 0.32 -9.14 6.30
C ASN A 9 -0.18 -7.76 5.87
N SER A 10 -1.20 -7.73 5.02
CA SER A 10 -1.90 -6.48 4.69
C SER A 10 -2.66 -5.97 5.92
N GLY A 11 -2.56 -4.70 6.24
CA GLY A 11 -3.20 -4.14 7.42
C GLY A 11 -2.63 -2.79 7.84
N LYS A 12 -3.24 -2.21 8.86
CA LYS A 12 -2.72 -1.02 9.53
C LYS A 12 -1.49 -1.43 10.35
N ILE A 13 -0.35 -0.79 10.10
CA ILE A 13 0.90 -0.98 10.86
C ILE A 13 0.87 -0.11 12.13
N ASN A 14 0.50 1.16 11.95
CA ASN A 14 0.36 2.13 13.03
C ASN A 14 -0.71 3.17 12.66
N GLU A 15 -0.87 4.23 13.45
CA GLU A 15 -1.89 5.26 13.23
C GLU A 15 -1.93 5.83 11.80
N TYR A 16 -0.77 5.93 11.14
CA TYR A 16 -0.60 6.59 9.84
C TYR A 16 -0.36 5.62 8.69
N LEU A 17 0.24 4.46 8.95
CA LEU A 17 0.75 3.57 7.90
C LEU A 17 -0.09 2.31 7.76
N HIS A 18 -0.38 2.00 6.51
CA HIS A 18 -0.95 0.73 6.08
C HIS A 18 0.05 0.03 5.16
N HIS A 19 0.22 -1.28 5.36
CA HIS A 19 0.88 -2.15 4.41
C HIS A 19 -0.18 -2.91 3.60
N ILE A 20 0.04 -3.02 2.30
CA ILE A 20 -0.76 -3.83 1.40
C ILE A 20 0.19 -4.79 0.70
N ASP A 21 0.07 -6.07 1.04
CA ASP A 21 0.74 -7.17 0.37
C ASP A 21 0.09 -7.43 -0.99
N LEU A 22 0.85 -7.24 -2.06
CA LEU A 22 0.45 -7.53 -3.42
C LEU A 22 1.13 -8.81 -3.91
N LYS A 23 0.49 -9.47 -4.88
CA LYS A 23 1.10 -10.64 -5.51
C LYS A 23 2.05 -10.18 -6.60
N GLY A 24 3.13 -10.92 -6.82
CA GLY A 24 3.95 -10.86 -8.03
C GLY A 24 3.84 -12.20 -8.73
N PHE A 25 3.43 -12.23 -10.00
CA PHE A 25 3.29 -13.47 -10.78
C PHE A 25 2.46 -14.58 -10.08
N GLY A 26 1.45 -14.21 -9.30
CA GLY A 26 0.60 -15.15 -8.55
C GLY A 26 1.10 -15.52 -7.14
N THR A 27 2.32 -15.13 -6.78
CA THR A 27 2.95 -15.39 -5.48
C THR A 27 2.74 -14.20 -4.53
N THR A 28 2.31 -14.46 -3.29
CA THR A 28 2.17 -13.44 -2.23
C THR A 28 3.52 -13.00 -1.66
N ARG A 29 3.60 -11.85 -0.97
CA ARG A 29 4.81 -11.35 -0.31
C ARG A 29 5.95 -11.05 -1.28
N MET A 30 5.58 -10.59 -2.48
CA MET A 30 6.54 -10.20 -3.51
C MET A 30 6.59 -8.69 -3.70
N LEU A 31 5.44 -8.03 -3.63
CA LEU A 31 5.31 -6.61 -3.87
C LEU A 31 4.59 -5.99 -2.68
N SER A 32 5.12 -4.86 -2.21
CA SER A 32 4.57 -4.13 -1.08
C SER A 32 4.12 -2.77 -1.56
N VAL A 33 2.92 -2.38 -1.12
CA VAL A 33 2.43 -1.01 -1.24
C VAL A 33 2.29 -0.44 0.16
N ILE A 34 2.85 0.75 0.36
CA ILE A 34 2.72 1.48 1.61
C ILE A 34 1.77 2.64 1.39
N LEU A 35 0.77 2.74 2.25
CA LEU A 35 -0.23 3.77 2.22
C LEU A 35 -0.12 4.59 3.50
N GLY A 36 0.24 5.86 3.34
CA GLY A 36 0.18 6.86 4.42
C GLY A 36 -1.17 7.57 4.41
N VAL A 37 -1.87 7.57 5.53
CA VAL A 37 -3.15 8.25 5.72
C VAL A 37 -3.00 9.28 6.82
N PHE A 38 -3.28 10.54 6.50
CA PHE A 38 -3.17 11.69 7.38
C PHE A 38 -4.45 12.52 7.37
N ASP A 39 -4.53 13.51 8.24
CA ASP A 39 -5.66 14.44 8.29
C ASP A 39 -5.74 15.24 6.97
N GLY A 40 -6.70 14.85 6.13
CA GLY A 40 -7.02 15.53 4.88
C GLY A 40 -6.24 15.10 3.65
N TYR A 41 -5.27 14.17 3.75
CA TYR A 41 -4.57 13.65 2.57
C TYR A 41 -4.00 12.24 2.76
N SER A 42 -3.73 11.59 1.63
CA SER A 42 -3.09 10.27 1.56
C SER A 42 -1.86 10.32 0.66
N ILE A 43 -0.91 9.41 0.94
CA ILE A 43 0.30 9.17 0.17
C ILE A 43 0.33 7.70 -0.21
N LEU A 44 0.62 7.41 -1.48
CA LEU A 44 0.89 6.06 -1.94
C LEU A 44 2.38 5.91 -2.24
N ILE A 45 3.01 4.86 -1.71
CA ILE A 45 4.34 4.42 -2.10
C ILE A 45 4.20 3.07 -2.79
N ASP A 46 4.61 3.03 -4.05
CA ASP A 46 4.45 1.94 -5.01
C ASP A 46 2.98 1.55 -5.25
N CYS A 47 2.73 0.87 -6.36
CA CYS A 47 1.39 0.45 -6.77
C CYS A 47 1.33 -1.02 -7.21
N GLY A 48 2.48 -1.68 -7.31
CA GLY A 48 2.60 -3.04 -7.80
C GLY A 48 2.46 -3.09 -9.33
N THR A 49 2.10 -4.27 -9.84
CA THR A 49 1.82 -4.41 -11.28
C THR A 49 0.40 -3.93 -11.64
N SER A 50 0.18 -3.63 -12.92
CA SER A 50 -1.15 -3.35 -13.48
C SER A 50 -2.19 -4.46 -13.23
N LEU A 51 -1.75 -5.71 -12.99
CA LEU A 51 -2.66 -6.82 -12.67
C LEU A 51 -3.13 -6.76 -11.21
N ASP A 52 -2.26 -6.29 -10.31
CA ASP A 52 -2.47 -6.31 -8.87
C ASP A 52 -3.08 -5.04 -8.30
N ILE A 53 -3.04 -3.93 -9.03
CA ILE A 53 -3.61 -2.63 -8.60
C ILE A 53 -5.06 -2.72 -8.13
N LYS A 54 -5.86 -3.64 -8.71
CA LYS A 54 -7.26 -3.87 -8.29
C LYS A 54 -7.37 -4.27 -6.81
N LYS A 55 -6.37 -4.95 -6.24
CA LYS A 55 -6.34 -5.29 -4.82
C LYS A 55 -6.11 -4.07 -3.93
N ALA A 56 -5.18 -3.19 -4.32
CA ALA A 56 -4.94 -1.93 -3.63
C ALA A 56 -6.20 -1.04 -3.66
N LEU A 57 -6.83 -0.89 -4.81
CA LEU A 57 -8.09 -0.11 -4.93
C LEU A 57 -9.23 -0.68 -4.06
N ARG A 58 -9.37 -2.01 -3.99
CA ARG A 58 -10.33 -2.66 -3.07
C ARG A 58 -9.94 -2.44 -1.61
N TYR A 59 -8.66 -2.42 -1.29
CA TYR A 59 -8.17 -2.10 0.05
C TYR A 59 -8.56 -0.67 0.44
N PHE A 60 -8.30 0.32 -0.42
CA PHE A 60 -8.66 1.73 -0.19
C PHE A 60 -10.16 1.87 0.07
N LYS A 61 -10.99 1.25 -0.77
CA LYS A 61 -12.45 1.26 -0.61
C LYS A 61 -12.90 0.66 0.72
N ARG A 62 -12.33 -0.49 1.14
CA ARG A 62 -12.67 -1.14 2.42
C ARG A 62 -12.29 -0.30 3.64
N HIS A 63 -11.21 0.49 3.54
CA HIS A 63 -10.74 1.36 4.62
C HIS A 63 -11.24 2.81 4.48
N GLN A 64 -12.20 3.05 3.57
CA GLN A 64 -12.82 4.36 3.37
C GLN A 64 -11.83 5.47 2.99
N ILE A 65 -10.78 5.12 2.23
CA ILE A 65 -9.75 6.05 1.78
C ILE A 65 -10.15 6.55 0.39
N PRO A 66 -10.63 7.80 0.25
CA PRO A 66 -11.12 8.29 -1.03
C PRO A 66 -9.95 8.57 -1.97
N LEU A 67 -10.10 8.20 -3.26
CA LEU A 67 -9.06 8.45 -4.27
C LEU A 67 -8.70 9.93 -4.40
N SER A 68 -9.64 10.83 -4.13
CA SER A 68 -9.43 12.27 -4.12
C SER A 68 -8.52 12.77 -3.00
N SER A 69 -8.25 11.96 -1.96
CA SER A 69 -7.32 12.34 -0.89
C SER A 69 -5.84 12.17 -1.27
N PHE A 70 -5.53 11.39 -2.32
CA PHE A 70 -4.15 11.12 -2.69
C PHE A 70 -3.48 12.37 -3.24
N LYS A 71 -2.51 12.90 -2.48
CA LYS A 71 -1.73 14.09 -2.87
C LYS A 71 -0.39 13.72 -3.51
N TYR A 72 0.15 12.57 -3.14
CA TYR A 72 1.44 12.09 -3.64
C TYR A 72 1.36 10.61 -4.02
N LEU A 73 1.96 10.30 -5.17
CA LEU A 73 2.27 8.95 -5.62
C LEU A 73 3.79 8.88 -5.76
N ILE A 74 4.42 8.05 -4.94
CA ILE A 74 5.86 7.94 -4.84
C ILE A 74 6.23 6.54 -5.31
N THR A 75 7.18 6.43 -6.21
CA THR A 75 7.78 5.15 -6.57
C THR A 75 9.11 5.00 -5.85
N SER A 76 9.38 3.83 -5.28
CA SER A 76 10.66 3.54 -4.65
C SER A 76 11.80 3.46 -5.67
N HIS A 77 11.51 2.98 -6.88
CA HIS A 77 12.41 2.94 -8.03
C HIS A 77 11.67 2.60 -9.31
N HIS A 78 12.27 2.89 -10.47
CA HIS A 78 11.61 2.78 -11.77
C HIS A 78 11.69 1.38 -12.39
N HIS A 79 10.92 0.43 -11.85
CA HIS A 79 10.66 -0.87 -12.46
C HIS A 79 9.15 -1.07 -12.73
N ALA A 80 8.81 -2.05 -13.56
CA ALA A 80 7.45 -2.26 -14.06
C ALA A 80 6.43 -2.73 -13.00
N ASP A 81 6.92 -3.12 -11.83
CA ASP A 81 6.18 -3.66 -10.69
C ASP A 81 6.10 -2.68 -9.49
N HIS A 82 6.43 -1.40 -9.70
CA HIS A 82 6.39 -0.33 -8.71
C HIS A 82 5.46 0.82 -9.13
#